data_AF-A0A7S1MUI5-F1
#
_entry.id   AF-A0A7S1MUI5-F1
#
_cell.length_a   1.000
_cell.length_b   1.000
_cell.length_c   1.000
_cell.angle_alpha   90.00
_cell.angle_beta   90.00
_cell.angle_gamma   90.00
#
_symmetry.space_group_name_H-M   'P 1'
#
loop_
_entity.id
_entity.type
_entity.pdbx_description
1 polymer ?
#
loop_
_entity_poly.entity_id
_entity_poly.type
_entity_poly.pdbx_seq_one_letter_code
_entity_poly.pdbx_strand_id
1 'polypeptide(L)'
;DGGGGGVDGVTKKKLGKLHQVVYDGMSMPEEVADMFAVRVVQELPLLLSRDSNLVLDDSVDYEGGDLTNFKAPDLETVMQALHKHPTAAAFTWVKPDSENKYAGMAFLKTGEAAEKKYPGCPDMLSGHLEIVPRCKKEAIAKEKQEAFKAAMEAKRLEAIALQEKLEQEKKAQRQVSALQKKPIEETLTEPQLATLVTVVHGVGTWKGKAVLVDALKASCDLSKAALGALIGRVAIKRDHRWRLTDTFLHGKNLEEKAAAAWEVNSREQPPPKPAKGDAPAEQQEG
;
A
#
# COMPACT_ATOMS: atom_id res chain seq x y z
N ASP A 1 -35.41 16.64 -87.94
CA ASP A 1 -36.27 15.50 -87.62
C ASP A 1 -35.47 14.33 -87.09
N GLY A 2 -35.86 13.86 -85.92
CA GLY A 2 -35.19 12.79 -85.18
C GLY A 2 -35.53 12.86 -83.68
N GLY A 3 -36.83 12.87 -83.37
CA GLY A 3 -37.32 12.80 -82.00
C GLY A 3 -36.99 11.43 -81.40
N GLY A 4 -36.16 11.42 -80.36
CA GLY A 4 -35.91 10.25 -79.51
C GLY A 4 -36.57 10.50 -78.17
N GLY A 5 -37.61 9.71 -77.86
CA GLY A 5 -38.34 9.77 -76.60
C GLY A 5 -37.40 9.67 -75.40
N GLY A 6 -37.53 10.64 -74.49
CA GLY A 6 -36.92 10.54 -73.17
C GLY A 6 -37.60 9.39 -72.43
N VAL A 7 -36.82 8.38 -72.07
CA VAL A 7 -37.25 7.36 -71.12
C VAL A 7 -37.24 8.04 -69.75
N ASP A 8 -38.41 8.19 -69.13
CA ASP A 8 -38.52 8.73 -67.78
C ASP A 8 -37.63 7.91 -66.82
N GLY A 9 -36.83 8.61 -66.01
CA GLY A 9 -35.94 8.00 -65.00
C GLY A 9 -34.45 7.90 -65.35
N VAL A 10 -34.04 8.29 -66.57
CA VAL A 10 -32.62 8.22 -66.99
C VAL A 10 -31.96 9.60 -67.05
N THR A 11 -30.98 9.83 -66.18
CA THR A 11 -30.17 11.06 -66.20
C THR A 11 -28.84 10.82 -66.92
N LYS A 12 -28.61 11.52 -68.03
CA LYS A 12 -27.33 11.47 -68.77
C LYS A 12 -26.48 12.70 -68.44
N LYS A 13 -25.31 12.49 -67.83
CA LYS A 13 -24.34 13.55 -67.51
C LYS A 13 -23.05 13.35 -68.29
N LYS A 14 -22.56 14.38 -68.98
CA LYS A 14 -21.29 14.32 -69.71
C LYS A 14 -20.13 14.67 -68.77
N LEU A 15 -19.15 13.79 -68.67
CA LEU A 15 -17.91 13.97 -67.91
C LEU A 15 -16.71 13.88 -68.88
N GLY A 16 -16.28 15.03 -69.38
CA GLY A 16 -15.23 15.12 -70.39
C GLY A 16 -15.64 14.46 -71.72
N LYS A 17 -14.91 13.42 -72.13
CA LYS A 17 -15.22 12.61 -73.33
C LYS A 17 -16.18 11.44 -73.05
N LEU A 18 -16.55 11.21 -71.78
CA LEU A 18 -17.42 10.11 -71.36
C LEU A 18 -18.84 10.60 -71.07
N HIS A 19 -19.80 9.71 -71.27
CA HIS A 19 -21.20 9.91 -70.92
C HIS A 19 -21.55 8.99 -69.74
N GLN A 20 -21.81 9.59 -68.57
CA GLN A 20 -22.37 8.89 -67.43
C GLN A 20 -23.88 8.81 -67.62
N VAL A 21 -24.43 7.60 -67.57
CA VAL A 21 -25.87 7.35 -67.61
C VAL A 21 -26.26 6.81 -66.23
N VAL A 22 -27.14 7.53 -65.54
CA VAL A 22 -27.68 7.15 -64.23
C VAL A 22 -29.13 6.74 -64.43
N TYR A 23 -29.43 5.50 -64.12
CA TYR A 23 -30.80 4.96 -64.08
C TYR A 23 -31.31 5.08 -62.64
N ASP A 24 -32.56 5.48 -62.45
CA ASP A 24 -33.22 5.20 -61.18
C ASP A 24 -33.54 3.68 -61.09
N GLY A 25 -33.73 3.16 -59.87
CA GLY A 25 -33.86 1.71 -59.65
C GLY A 25 -35.07 1.05 -60.33
N MET A 26 -35.98 1.83 -60.93
CA MET A 26 -37.20 1.36 -61.59
C MET A 26 -37.15 1.55 -63.12
N SER A 27 -36.19 2.32 -63.65
CA SER A 27 -36.04 2.64 -65.08
C SER A 27 -34.86 1.92 -65.75
N MET A 28 -34.18 1.02 -65.02
CA MET A 28 -33.08 0.24 -65.58
C MET A 28 -33.62 -0.80 -66.58
N PRO A 29 -33.18 -0.78 -67.86
CA PRO A 29 -33.56 -1.79 -68.84
C PRO A 29 -33.16 -3.18 -68.37
N GLU A 30 -33.99 -4.19 -68.64
CA GLU A 30 -33.79 -5.57 -68.20
C GLU A 30 -32.44 -6.13 -68.67
N GLU A 31 -31.96 -5.74 -69.85
CA GLU A 31 -30.66 -6.17 -70.38
C GLU A 31 -29.48 -5.57 -69.61
N VAL A 32 -29.64 -4.37 -69.08
CA VAL A 32 -28.63 -3.69 -68.24
C VAL A 32 -28.73 -4.20 -66.80
N ALA A 33 -29.95 -4.43 -66.31
CA ALA A 33 -30.21 -5.05 -65.02
C ALA A 33 -29.59 -6.45 -64.97
N ASP A 34 -29.63 -7.25 -66.05
CA ASP A 34 -28.96 -8.56 -66.11
C ASP A 34 -27.42 -8.47 -66.14
N MET A 35 -26.86 -7.41 -66.72
CA MET A 35 -25.41 -7.16 -66.67
C MET A 35 -24.93 -6.72 -65.27
N PHE A 36 -25.76 -6.00 -64.51
CA PHE A 36 -25.47 -5.54 -63.14
C PHE A 36 -26.02 -6.48 -62.05
N ALA A 37 -26.96 -7.35 -62.40
CA ALA A 37 -27.28 -8.59 -61.71
C ALA A 37 -26.11 -9.53 -61.96
N VAL A 38 -24.95 -9.10 -61.48
CA VAL A 38 -23.90 -9.99 -61.04
C VAL A 38 -24.65 -10.97 -60.15
N ARG A 39 -24.87 -12.18 -60.69
CA ARG A 39 -25.09 -13.39 -59.92
C ARG A 39 -24.28 -13.19 -58.66
N VAL A 40 -24.92 -13.13 -57.51
CA VAL A 40 -24.23 -13.29 -56.24
C VAL A 40 -23.71 -14.71 -56.30
N VAL A 41 -22.59 -14.89 -57.00
CA VAL A 41 -21.92 -16.16 -57.19
C VAL A 41 -21.47 -16.50 -55.79
N GLN A 42 -22.00 -17.59 -55.26
CA GLN A 42 -21.59 -18.23 -54.01
C GLN A 42 -20.11 -18.68 -54.01
N GLU A 43 -19.30 -18.18 -54.96
CA GLU A 43 -17.88 -18.50 -55.19
C GLU A 43 -17.06 -17.24 -55.49
N LEU A 44 -17.52 -16.04 -55.10
CA LEU A 44 -16.59 -14.94 -54.85
C LEU A 44 -15.97 -15.17 -53.47
N PRO A 45 -14.64 -15.38 -53.35
CA PRO A 45 -14.00 -15.36 -52.03
C PRO A 45 -14.36 -14.02 -51.39
N LEU A 46 -14.83 -14.05 -50.14
CA LEU A 46 -15.31 -12.95 -49.30
C LEU A 46 -14.35 -11.75 -49.23
N LEU A 47 -14.15 -11.05 -50.35
CA LEU A 47 -13.29 -9.89 -50.53
C LEU A 47 -14.13 -8.60 -50.60
N LEU A 48 -15.29 -8.58 -49.93
CA LEU A 48 -16.17 -7.42 -49.80
C LEU A 48 -16.40 -7.00 -48.34
N SER A 49 -15.39 -7.16 -47.49
CA SER A 49 -15.03 -6.13 -46.52
C SER A 49 -13.55 -6.26 -46.16
N ARG A 50 -12.68 -5.95 -47.13
CA ARG A 50 -11.30 -5.65 -46.80
C ARG A 50 -11.35 -4.35 -45.99
N ASP A 51 -11.57 -4.46 -44.68
CA ASP A 51 -11.27 -3.35 -43.79
C ASP A 51 -9.80 -3.02 -44.07
N SER A 52 -9.56 -1.91 -44.78
CA SER A 52 -8.22 -1.51 -45.19
C SER A 52 -7.32 -1.26 -43.98
N ASN A 53 -7.93 -1.14 -42.80
CA ASN A 53 -7.28 -0.97 -41.54
C ASN A 53 -6.94 -2.29 -40.83
N LEU A 54 -7.36 -3.44 -41.36
CA LEU A 54 -7.11 -4.75 -40.76
C LEU A 54 -5.96 -5.46 -41.48
N VAL A 55 -4.89 -5.70 -40.73
CA VAL A 55 -3.75 -6.51 -41.16
C VAL A 55 -3.95 -7.92 -40.63
N LEU A 56 -3.85 -8.91 -41.52
CA LEU A 56 -3.98 -10.33 -41.19
C LEU A 56 -2.62 -11.02 -41.30
N ASP A 57 -2.28 -11.83 -40.32
CA ASP A 57 -1.12 -12.71 -40.30
C ASP A 57 -1.61 -14.17 -40.26
N ASP A 58 -1.40 -14.89 -41.36
CA ASP A 58 -1.75 -16.31 -41.44
C ASP A 58 -0.68 -17.18 -40.77
N SER A 59 -1.10 -18.29 -40.16
CA SER A 59 -0.24 -19.24 -39.47
C SER A 59 0.55 -18.66 -38.27
N VAL A 60 -0.01 -17.64 -37.62
CA VAL A 60 0.60 -16.90 -36.51
C VAL A 60 -0.37 -16.83 -35.34
N ASP A 61 0.15 -16.96 -34.13
CA ASP A 61 -0.53 -16.59 -32.89
C ASP A 61 0.06 -15.28 -32.33
N TYR A 62 -0.79 -14.39 -31.84
CA TYR A 62 -0.37 -13.24 -31.05
C TYR A 62 -0.33 -13.59 -29.56
N GLU A 63 0.84 -13.57 -28.95
CA GLU A 63 1.03 -14.04 -27.58
C GLU A 63 0.47 -13.06 -26.53
N GLY A 64 -0.38 -13.59 -25.63
CA GLY A 64 -0.93 -12.86 -24.50
C GLY A 64 -1.92 -11.76 -24.87
N GLY A 65 -2.13 -10.82 -23.94
CA GLY A 65 -3.02 -9.67 -24.15
C GLY A 65 -4.51 -10.03 -24.29
N ASP A 66 -4.92 -11.24 -23.88
CA ASP A 66 -6.29 -11.73 -24.01
C ASP A 66 -7.27 -10.91 -23.16
N LEU A 67 -8.29 -10.35 -23.82
CA LEU A 67 -9.37 -9.60 -23.19
C LEU A 67 -10.60 -10.49 -23.01
N THR A 68 -10.94 -11.27 -24.04
CA THR A 68 -12.07 -12.19 -24.03
C THR A 68 -11.92 -13.25 -25.12
N ASN A 69 -12.66 -14.34 -25.00
CA ASN A 69 -12.71 -15.39 -26.01
C ASN A 69 -14.16 -15.82 -26.26
N PHE A 70 -14.44 -16.26 -27.48
CA PHE A 70 -15.76 -16.73 -27.89
C PHE A 70 -15.66 -17.65 -29.11
N LYS A 71 -16.71 -18.42 -29.38
CA LYS A 71 -16.79 -19.27 -30.56
C LYS A 71 -17.24 -18.44 -31.77
N ALA A 72 -16.43 -18.45 -32.82
CA ALA A 72 -16.69 -17.75 -34.08
C ALA A 72 -16.68 -18.76 -35.23
N PRO A 73 -17.81 -18.92 -35.96
CA PRO A 73 -17.90 -19.86 -37.08
C PRO A 73 -17.13 -19.39 -38.32
N ASP A 74 -16.86 -18.09 -38.43
CA ASP A 74 -16.20 -17.46 -39.57
C ASP A 74 -15.40 -16.23 -39.13
N LEU A 75 -14.53 -15.76 -40.03
CA LEU A 75 -13.69 -14.58 -39.82
C LEU A 75 -14.51 -13.29 -39.67
N GLU A 76 -15.65 -13.18 -40.35
CA GLU A 76 -16.49 -11.99 -40.30
C GLU A 76 -17.03 -11.76 -38.88
N THR A 77 -17.46 -12.83 -38.20
CA THR A 77 -17.90 -12.79 -36.81
C THR A 77 -16.76 -12.30 -35.89
N VAL A 78 -15.52 -12.73 -36.15
CA VAL A 78 -14.35 -12.26 -35.40
C VAL A 78 -14.10 -10.77 -35.62
N MET A 79 -14.14 -10.31 -36.88
CA MET A 79 -13.96 -8.90 -37.23
C MET A 79 -15.04 -8.03 -36.60
N GLN A 80 -16.32 -8.44 -36.67
CA GLN A 80 -17.42 -7.71 -36.06
C GLN A 80 -17.23 -7.60 -34.53
N ALA A 81 -16.82 -8.67 -33.87
CA ALA A 81 -16.54 -8.66 -32.44
C ALA A 81 -15.34 -7.75 -32.10
N LEU A 82 -14.28 -7.79 -32.91
CA LEU A 82 -13.13 -6.90 -32.78
C LEU A 82 -13.57 -5.43 -32.84
N HIS A 83 -14.38 -5.04 -33.82
CA HIS A 83 -14.85 -3.67 -33.96
C HIS A 83 -15.79 -3.23 -32.82
N LYS A 84 -16.67 -4.11 -32.37
CA LYS A 84 -17.63 -3.83 -31.28
C LYS A 84 -16.96 -3.75 -29.91
N HIS A 85 -15.88 -4.50 -29.67
CA HIS A 85 -15.22 -4.51 -28.36
C HIS A 85 -14.58 -3.13 -28.05
N PRO A 86 -14.76 -2.56 -26.85
CA PRO A 86 -14.32 -1.19 -26.58
C PRO A 86 -12.80 -1.00 -26.59
N THR A 87 -12.03 -2.04 -26.25
CA THR A 87 -10.56 -1.93 -26.07
C THR A 87 -9.74 -2.93 -26.87
N ALA A 88 -10.39 -3.84 -27.61
CA ALA A 88 -9.67 -4.82 -28.42
C ALA A 88 -9.15 -4.15 -29.69
N ALA A 89 -7.93 -4.48 -30.07
CA ALA A 89 -7.29 -3.98 -31.28
C ALA A 89 -6.56 -5.08 -32.07
N ALA A 90 -6.53 -6.30 -31.54
CA ALA A 90 -6.02 -7.47 -32.22
C ALA A 90 -6.87 -8.71 -31.89
N PHE A 91 -6.66 -9.80 -32.62
CA PHE A 91 -7.23 -11.11 -32.33
C PHE A 91 -6.31 -12.25 -32.78
N THR A 92 -6.48 -13.43 -32.17
CA THR A 92 -6.10 -14.73 -32.75
C THR A 92 -7.36 -15.56 -32.92
N TRP A 93 -7.56 -16.16 -34.08
CA TRP A 93 -8.68 -17.07 -34.34
C TRP A 93 -8.15 -18.43 -34.79
N VAL A 94 -8.60 -19.48 -34.12
CA VAL A 94 -8.31 -20.85 -34.51
C VAL A 94 -9.36 -21.27 -35.53
N LYS A 95 -8.93 -21.64 -36.73
CA LYS A 95 -9.83 -21.96 -37.84
C LYS A 95 -10.76 -23.13 -37.45
N PRO A 96 -12.06 -23.13 -37.84
CA PRO A 96 -13.02 -24.14 -37.39
C PRO A 96 -12.73 -25.57 -37.85
N ASP A 97 -11.98 -25.70 -38.93
CA ASP A 97 -11.51 -26.94 -39.55
C ASP A 97 -10.21 -27.48 -38.93
N SER A 98 -9.64 -26.78 -37.95
CA SER A 98 -8.45 -27.21 -37.22
C SER A 98 -8.69 -28.47 -36.39
N GLU A 99 -7.65 -29.31 -36.26
CA GLU A 99 -7.63 -30.43 -35.32
C GLU A 99 -7.40 -29.98 -33.85
N ASN A 100 -7.17 -28.69 -33.63
CA ASN A 100 -6.96 -28.12 -32.32
C ASN A 100 -8.24 -28.18 -31.46
N LYS A 101 -8.09 -28.46 -30.16
CA LYS A 101 -9.22 -28.42 -29.20
C LYS A 101 -9.95 -27.08 -29.14
N TYR A 102 -9.31 -26.00 -29.60
CA TYR A 102 -9.87 -24.65 -29.68
C TYR A 102 -10.43 -24.32 -31.06
N ALA A 103 -10.65 -25.29 -31.95
CA ALA A 103 -11.19 -25.05 -33.28
C ALA A 103 -12.46 -24.18 -33.25
N GLY A 104 -12.44 -23.11 -34.05
CA GLY A 104 -13.49 -22.10 -34.12
C GLY A 104 -13.53 -21.14 -32.95
N MET A 105 -12.52 -21.10 -32.08
CA MET A 105 -12.42 -20.11 -31.00
C MET A 105 -11.63 -18.90 -31.46
N ALA A 106 -12.17 -17.71 -31.17
CA ALA A 106 -11.52 -16.43 -31.34
C ALA A 106 -11.16 -15.83 -29.99
N PHE A 107 -9.99 -15.22 -29.93
CA PHE A 107 -9.42 -14.54 -28.78
C PHE A 107 -9.24 -13.07 -29.15
N LEU A 108 -10.00 -12.17 -28.54
CA LEU A 108 -9.80 -10.74 -28.72
C LEU A 108 -8.70 -10.27 -27.78
N LYS A 109 -7.79 -9.47 -28.33
CA LYS A 109 -6.54 -9.08 -27.67
C LYS A 109 -6.32 -7.57 -27.70
N THR A 110 -5.46 -7.10 -26.80
CA THR A 110 -4.91 -5.74 -26.84
C THR A 110 -4.04 -5.55 -28.08
N GLY A 111 -3.85 -4.28 -28.50
CA GLY A 111 -3.01 -3.98 -29.67
C GLY A 111 -1.54 -4.37 -29.49
N GLU A 112 -1.05 -4.35 -28.25
CA GLU A 112 0.33 -4.74 -27.88
C GLU A 112 0.62 -6.23 -28.19
N ALA A 113 -0.42 -7.08 -28.29
CA ALA A 113 -0.24 -8.49 -28.63
C ALA A 113 0.27 -8.70 -30.06
N ALA A 114 -0.05 -7.78 -30.99
CA ALA A 114 0.41 -7.87 -32.38
C ALA A 114 1.93 -7.72 -32.54
N GLU A 115 2.62 -7.20 -31.52
CA GLU A 115 4.09 -7.09 -31.48
C GLU A 115 4.76 -8.42 -31.10
N LYS A 116 4.03 -9.35 -30.48
CA LYS A 116 4.53 -10.64 -30.00
C LYS A 116 3.96 -11.77 -30.85
N LYS A 117 4.51 -11.91 -32.05
CA LYS A 117 4.09 -12.94 -33.01
C LYS A 117 4.81 -14.25 -32.74
N TYR A 118 4.04 -15.32 -32.56
CA TYR A 118 4.52 -16.69 -32.51
C TYR A 118 4.20 -17.39 -33.85
N PRO A 119 5.16 -17.51 -34.76
CA PRO A 119 4.93 -18.13 -36.07
C PRO A 119 4.91 -19.67 -35.97
N GLY A 120 4.35 -20.32 -37.01
CA GLY A 120 4.32 -21.77 -37.11
C GLY A 120 3.06 -22.41 -36.51
N CYS A 121 1.97 -21.64 -36.44
CA CYS A 121 0.65 -22.09 -35.98
C CYS A 121 -0.32 -22.21 -37.16
N PRO A 122 -0.22 -23.23 -38.02
CA PRO A 122 -0.88 -23.30 -39.34
C PRO A 122 -2.42 -23.15 -39.29
N ASP A 123 -3.01 -23.57 -38.19
CA ASP A 123 -4.45 -23.56 -37.95
C ASP A 123 -4.96 -22.23 -37.36
N MET A 124 -4.09 -21.24 -37.20
CA MET A 124 -4.43 -19.96 -36.60
C MET A 124 -4.33 -18.83 -37.61
N LEU A 125 -5.27 -17.90 -37.52
CA LEU A 125 -5.28 -16.64 -38.23
C LEU A 125 -5.31 -15.52 -37.19
N SER A 126 -4.27 -14.70 -37.17
CA SER A 126 -4.23 -13.51 -36.32
C SER A 126 -4.50 -12.26 -37.14
N GLY A 127 -4.97 -11.20 -36.48
CA GLY A 127 -5.16 -9.92 -37.13
C GLY A 127 -5.19 -8.75 -36.17
N HIS A 128 -4.80 -7.58 -36.65
CA HIS A 128 -4.80 -6.35 -35.86
C HIS A 128 -5.19 -5.13 -36.68
N LEU A 129 -5.69 -4.12 -35.98
CA LEU A 129 -5.98 -2.81 -36.56
C LEU A 129 -4.68 -2.03 -36.72
N GLU A 130 -4.30 -1.69 -37.94
CA GLU A 130 -3.13 -0.86 -38.27
C GLU A 130 -3.27 0.53 -37.63
N ILE A 131 -4.46 1.13 -37.74
CA ILE A 131 -4.83 2.39 -37.13
C ILE A 131 -5.94 2.13 -36.11
N VAL A 132 -5.60 2.15 -34.82
CA VAL A 132 -6.62 2.01 -33.77
C VAL A 132 -7.55 3.24 -33.76
N PRO A 133 -8.87 3.08 -33.92
CA PRO A 133 -9.86 4.15 -33.84
C PRO A 133 -9.76 4.98 -32.57
N ARG A 134 -10.05 6.29 -32.67
CA ARG A 134 -9.99 7.23 -31.55
C ARG A 134 -10.84 6.80 -30.35
N CYS A 135 -12.06 6.30 -30.59
CA CYS A 135 -12.94 5.82 -29.53
C CYS A 135 -12.32 4.69 -28.70
N LYS A 136 -11.63 3.74 -29.35
CA LYS A 136 -10.91 2.66 -28.66
C LYS A 136 -9.69 3.18 -27.91
N LYS A 137 -8.94 4.13 -28.49
CA LYS A 137 -7.80 4.79 -27.79
C LYS A 137 -8.25 5.48 -26.50
N GLU A 138 -9.38 6.18 -26.55
CA GLU A 138 -9.97 6.84 -25.38
C GLU A 138 -10.44 5.83 -24.33
N ALA A 139 -11.08 4.73 -24.75
CA ALA A 139 -11.47 3.64 -23.85
C ALA A 139 -10.26 2.98 -23.16
N ILE A 140 -9.22 2.65 -23.91
CA ILE A 140 -7.97 2.08 -23.38
C ILE A 140 -7.31 3.06 -22.39
N ALA A 141 -7.27 4.35 -22.71
CA ALA A 141 -6.69 5.36 -21.83
C ALA A 141 -7.48 5.49 -20.52
N LYS A 142 -8.82 5.45 -20.60
CA LYS A 142 -9.70 5.48 -19.42
C LYS A 142 -9.46 4.27 -18.53
N GLU A 143 -9.39 3.06 -19.09
CA GLU A 143 -9.11 1.83 -18.35
C GLU A 143 -7.73 1.88 -17.67
N LYS A 144 -6.68 2.32 -18.38
CA LYS A 144 -5.34 2.52 -17.81
C LYS A 144 -5.35 3.54 -16.66
N GLN A 145 -6.13 4.61 -16.77
CA GLN A 145 -6.27 5.62 -15.71
C GLN A 145 -6.99 5.07 -14.47
N GLU A 146 -8.06 4.29 -14.66
CA GLU A 146 -8.79 3.64 -13.57
C GLU A 146 -7.92 2.59 -12.86
N ALA A 147 -7.20 1.77 -13.62
CA ALA A 147 -6.24 0.82 -13.06
C ALA A 147 -5.13 1.50 -12.25
N PHE A 148 -4.60 2.63 -12.74
CA PHE A 148 -3.60 3.41 -12.01
C PHE A 148 -4.17 3.98 -10.70
N LYS A 149 -5.39 4.54 -10.72
CA LYS A 149 -6.07 5.03 -9.52
C LYS A 149 -6.28 3.91 -8.50
N ALA A 150 -6.76 2.75 -8.94
CA ALA A 150 -6.95 1.58 -8.09
C ALA A 150 -5.63 1.09 -7.48
N ALA A 151 -4.55 1.04 -8.25
CA ALA A 151 -3.22 0.66 -7.76
C ALA A 151 -2.68 1.64 -6.70
N MET A 152 -2.91 2.95 -6.90
CA MET A 152 -2.53 3.97 -5.92
C MET A 152 -3.34 3.86 -4.62
N GLU A 153 -4.64 3.58 -4.72
CA GLU A 153 -5.49 3.37 -3.56
C GLU A 153 -5.09 2.10 -2.79
N ALA A 154 -4.80 1.00 -3.50
CA ALA A 154 -4.30 -0.24 -2.90
C ALA A 154 -3.00 0.00 -2.12
N LYS A 155 -2.03 0.73 -2.70
CA LYS A 155 -0.79 1.11 -2.01
C LYS A 155 -1.04 1.99 -0.78
N ARG A 156 -2.04 2.88 -0.84
CA ARG A 156 -2.41 3.72 0.31
C ARG A 156 -2.99 2.88 1.44
N LEU A 157 -3.86 1.92 1.14
CA LEU A 157 -4.42 1.00 2.14
C LEU A 157 -3.34 0.11 2.76
N GLU A 158 -2.40 -0.38 1.95
CA GLU A 158 -1.26 -1.16 2.45
C GLU A 158 -0.37 -0.35 3.40
N ALA A 159 -0.11 0.92 3.07
CA ALA A 159 0.65 1.82 3.94
C ALA A 159 -0.06 2.07 5.29
N ILE A 160 -1.38 2.24 5.27
CA ILE A 160 -2.20 2.39 6.50
C ILE A 160 -2.11 1.11 7.35
N ALA A 161 -2.30 -0.06 6.74
CA ALA A 161 -2.23 -1.33 7.46
C ALA A 161 -0.84 -1.59 8.08
N LEU A 162 0.24 -1.19 7.39
CA LEU A 162 1.60 -1.30 7.92
C LEU A 162 1.83 -0.34 9.09
N GLN A 163 1.29 0.88 9.02
CA GLN A 163 1.36 1.85 10.11
C GLN A 163 0.61 1.36 11.35
N GLU A 164 -0.58 0.79 11.19
CA GLU A 164 -1.36 0.22 12.29
C GLU A 164 -0.63 -0.95 12.97
N LYS A 165 -0.05 -1.87 12.19
CA LYS A 165 0.78 -2.96 12.73
C LYS A 165 1.96 -2.44 13.54
N LEU A 166 2.65 -1.43 13.04
CA LEU A 166 3.80 -0.83 13.71
C LEU A 166 3.39 -0.12 15.01
N GLU A 167 2.22 0.50 15.05
CA GLU A 167 1.67 1.09 16.29
C GLU A 167 1.27 0.02 17.31
N GLN A 168 0.66 -1.09 16.87
CA GLN A 168 0.33 -2.22 17.73
C GLN A 168 1.59 -2.86 18.32
N GLU A 169 2.64 -3.06 17.52
CA GLU A 169 3.91 -3.61 17.99
C GLU A 169 4.57 -2.68 19.02
N LYS A 170 4.57 -1.36 18.78
CA LYS A 170 5.04 -0.38 19.76
C LYS A 170 4.25 -0.44 21.07
N LYS A 171 2.92 -0.62 21.00
CA LYS A 171 2.06 -0.78 22.19
C LYS A 171 2.40 -2.07 22.94
N ALA A 172 2.56 -3.20 22.24
CA ALA A 172 2.96 -4.47 22.82
C ALA A 172 4.34 -4.40 23.48
N GLN A 173 5.33 -3.78 22.81
CA GLN A 173 6.68 -3.60 23.36
C GLN A 173 6.68 -2.74 24.62
N ARG A 174 5.85 -1.68 24.67
CA ARG A 174 5.66 -0.87 25.88
C ARG A 174 5.06 -1.69 27.03
N GLN A 175 4.09 -2.56 26.75
CA GLN A 175 3.49 -3.43 27.77
C GLN A 175 4.50 -4.46 28.30
N VAL A 176 5.29 -5.10 27.42
CA VAL A 176 6.35 -6.03 27.84
C VAL A 176 7.42 -5.31 28.66
N SER A 177 7.83 -4.10 28.25
CA SER A 177 8.79 -3.27 29.01
C SER A 177 8.23 -2.79 30.35
N ALA A 178 6.92 -2.65 30.48
CA ALA A 178 6.26 -2.32 31.75
C ALA A 178 6.23 -3.52 32.69
N LEU A 179 6.02 -4.74 32.16
CA LEU A 179 5.97 -5.99 32.93
C LEU A 179 7.36 -6.51 33.34
N GLN A 180 8.43 -6.20 32.59
CA GLN A 180 9.80 -6.63 32.93
C GLN A 180 10.51 -5.76 33.98
N LYS A 181 9.91 -4.64 34.43
CA LYS A 181 10.42 -3.90 35.58
C LYS A 181 9.99 -4.61 36.86
N LYS A 182 10.74 -5.65 37.27
CA LYS A 182 10.70 -6.08 38.68
C LYS A 182 11.00 -4.85 39.55
N PRO A 183 10.25 -4.62 40.64
CA PRO A 183 10.57 -3.55 41.57
C PRO A 183 12.02 -3.73 42.02
N ILE A 184 12.85 -2.68 41.94
CA ILE A 184 14.26 -2.73 42.41
C ILE A 184 14.31 -3.20 43.89
N GLU A 185 13.21 -3.03 44.61
CA GLU A 185 12.96 -3.45 45.99
C GLU A 185 12.96 -4.99 46.17
N GLU A 186 12.67 -5.76 45.10
CA GLU A 186 12.77 -7.24 45.11
C GLU A 186 14.16 -7.76 44.77
N THR A 187 15.05 -6.93 44.22
CA THR A 187 16.42 -7.31 43.87
C THR A 187 17.46 -7.06 44.97
N LEU A 188 17.08 -6.39 46.07
CA LEU A 188 17.99 -6.12 47.18
C LEU A 188 18.02 -7.27 48.17
N THR A 189 19.22 -7.75 48.47
CA THR A 189 19.48 -8.72 49.55
C THR A 189 19.30 -8.06 50.92
N GLU A 190 19.06 -8.86 51.95
CA GLU A 190 18.88 -8.38 53.33
C GLU A 190 20.03 -7.48 53.86
N PRO A 191 21.32 -7.75 53.56
CA PRO A 191 22.42 -6.86 53.94
C PRO A 191 22.39 -5.50 53.24
N GLN A 192 21.96 -5.46 51.98
CA GLN A 192 21.82 -4.22 51.20
C GLN A 192 20.64 -3.39 51.72
N LEU A 193 19.53 -4.04 52.09
CA LEU A 193 18.40 -3.40 52.76
C LEU A 193 18.80 -2.79 54.11
N ALA A 194 19.57 -3.51 54.92
CA ALA A 194 20.09 -3.00 56.19
C ALA A 194 21.01 -1.78 55.99
N THR A 195 21.87 -1.80 54.97
CA THR A 195 22.74 -0.67 54.62
C THR A 195 21.93 0.55 54.19
N LEU A 196 20.87 0.35 53.38
CA LEU A 196 19.95 1.40 52.95
C LEU A 196 19.22 2.04 54.15
N VAL A 197 18.75 1.23 55.11
CA VAL A 197 18.15 1.71 56.36
C VAL A 197 19.13 2.59 57.13
N THR A 198 20.39 2.17 57.25
CA THR A 198 21.45 2.95 57.93
C THR A 198 21.79 4.25 57.20
N VAL A 199 21.80 4.27 55.86
CA VAL A 199 21.98 5.49 55.06
C VAL A 199 20.87 6.51 55.34
N VAL A 200 19.63 6.04 55.40
CA VAL A 200 18.44 6.90 55.56
C VAL A 200 18.28 7.37 57.02
N HIS A 201 18.45 6.47 58.00
CA HIS A 201 18.15 6.72 59.42
C HIS A 201 19.37 6.93 60.33
N GLY A 202 20.51 6.29 60.03
CA GLY A 202 21.61 6.12 60.99
C GLY A 202 22.65 7.25 61.02
N VAL A 203 22.88 7.97 59.92
CA VAL A 203 24.01 8.93 59.88
C VAL A 203 23.56 10.38 60.03
N GLY A 204 24.00 11.04 61.10
CA GLY A 204 23.74 12.46 61.38
C GLY A 204 24.60 13.45 60.55
N THR A 205 25.70 13.00 59.95
CA THR A 205 26.63 13.85 59.18
C THR A 205 26.63 13.57 57.67
N TRP A 206 26.77 14.63 56.85
CA TRP A 206 26.78 14.51 55.39
C TRP A 206 27.95 13.66 54.85
N LYS A 207 29.11 13.70 55.52
CA LYS A 207 30.30 12.91 55.14
C LYS A 207 30.09 11.41 55.33
N GLY A 208 29.47 10.98 56.44
CA GLY A 208 29.17 9.56 56.65
C GLY A 208 28.09 9.03 55.69
N LYS A 209 27.14 9.88 55.28
CA LYS A 209 26.13 9.51 54.26
C LYS A 209 26.77 9.24 52.90
N ALA A 210 27.73 10.05 52.47
CA ALA A 210 28.43 9.84 51.20
C ALA A 210 29.16 8.49 51.16
N VAL A 211 29.88 8.14 52.24
CA VAL A 211 30.61 6.87 52.35
C VAL A 211 29.66 5.66 52.30
N LEU A 212 28.52 5.72 52.98
CA LEU A 212 27.55 4.63 52.93
C LEU A 212 26.80 4.54 51.60
N VAL A 213 26.56 5.65 50.91
CA VAL A 213 26.00 5.67 49.55
C VAL A 213 26.97 5.03 48.56
N ASP A 214 28.28 5.29 48.69
CA ASP A 214 29.30 4.66 47.86
C ASP A 214 29.46 3.16 48.17
N ALA A 215 29.34 2.75 49.44
CA ALA A 215 29.33 1.33 49.83
C ALA A 215 28.08 0.58 49.32
N LEU A 216 26.91 1.23 49.34
CA LEU A 216 25.68 0.67 48.78
C LEU A 216 25.76 0.57 47.25
N LYS A 217 26.36 1.57 46.59
CA LYS A 217 26.63 1.55 45.15
C LYS A 217 27.58 0.41 44.76
N ALA A 218 28.66 0.21 45.53
CA ALA A 218 29.64 -0.85 45.29
C ALA A 218 29.07 -2.25 45.51
N SER A 219 28.13 -2.42 46.44
CA SER A 219 27.52 -3.73 46.74
C SER A 219 26.37 -4.13 45.84
N CYS A 220 25.73 -3.20 45.11
CA CYS A 220 24.56 -3.47 44.27
C CYS A 220 24.80 -3.29 42.76
N ASP A 221 26.00 -2.87 42.36
CA ASP A 221 26.35 -2.52 40.97
C ASP A 221 25.32 -1.58 40.30
N LEU A 222 24.72 -0.68 41.10
CA LEU A 222 23.67 0.24 40.65
C LEU A 222 24.29 1.51 40.06
N SER A 223 23.74 1.97 38.94
CA SER A 223 24.05 3.29 38.41
C SER A 223 23.61 4.39 39.40
N LYS A 224 24.29 5.55 39.38
CA LYS A 224 23.97 6.70 40.23
C LYS A 224 22.49 7.14 40.09
N ALA A 225 21.95 7.04 38.87
CA ALA A 225 20.54 7.35 38.58
C ALA A 225 19.57 6.31 39.17
N ALA A 226 19.91 5.02 39.07
CA ALA A 226 19.10 3.95 39.65
C ALA A 226 19.05 4.01 41.18
N LEU A 227 20.18 4.34 41.81
CA LEU A 227 20.28 4.52 43.26
C LEU A 227 19.46 5.73 43.75
N GLY A 228 19.53 6.85 43.04
CA GLY A 228 18.70 8.02 43.36
C GLY A 228 17.20 7.75 43.23
N ALA A 229 16.79 7.01 42.20
CA ALA A 229 15.40 6.60 42.01
C ALA A 229 14.91 5.63 43.10
N LEU A 230 15.77 4.71 43.55
CA LEU A 230 15.48 3.80 44.66
C LEU A 230 15.26 4.57 45.97
N ILE A 231 16.22 5.43 46.36
CA ILE A 231 16.12 6.23 47.59
C ILE A 231 14.88 7.13 47.55
N GLY A 232 14.57 7.75 46.41
CA GLY A 232 13.39 8.60 46.25
C GLY A 232 12.04 7.86 46.33
N ARG A 233 12.02 6.53 46.14
CA ARG A 233 10.82 5.69 46.30
C ARG A 233 10.66 5.18 47.73
N VAL A 234 11.76 4.79 48.36
CA VAL A 234 11.74 4.16 49.68
C VAL A 234 11.81 5.15 50.83
N ALA A 235 12.22 6.41 50.57
CA ALA A 235 12.39 7.43 51.60
C ALA A 235 11.71 8.76 51.23
N ILE A 236 11.04 9.36 52.21
CA ILE A 236 10.40 10.68 52.11
C ILE A 236 11.11 11.64 53.06
N LYS A 237 11.27 12.90 52.62
CA LYS A 237 11.77 13.97 53.47
C LYS A 237 10.61 14.63 54.22
N ARG A 238 10.59 14.54 55.56
CA ARG A 238 9.67 15.26 56.47
C ARG A 238 10.48 16.05 57.49
N ASP A 239 10.11 17.31 57.72
CA ASP A 239 10.71 18.18 58.74
C ASP A 239 12.25 18.23 58.67
N HIS A 240 12.78 18.45 57.47
CA HIS A 240 14.22 18.46 57.16
C HIS A 240 14.97 17.13 57.36
N ARG A 241 14.27 16.02 57.63
CA ARG A 241 14.85 14.68 57.84
C ARG A 241 14.30 13.67 56.84
N TRP A 242 15.14 12.73 56.41
CA TRP A 242 14.71 11.61 55.56
C TRP A 242 14.18 10.48 56.45
N ARG A 243 13.08 9.86 56.04
CA ARG A 243 12.47 8.70 56.71
C ARG A 243 12.07 7.67 55.66
N LEU A 244 12.25 6.39 55.93
CA LEU A 244 11.69 5.34 55.08
C LEU A 244 10.16 5.40 55.08
N THR A 245 9.53 4.98 53.98
CA THR A 245 8.08 4.87 53.87
C THR A 245 7.56 3.70 54.69
N ASP A 246 6.40 3.87 55.33
CA ASP A 246 5.79 2.82 56.16
C ASP A 246 5.54 1.53 55.35
N THR A 247 5.19 1.66 54.07
CA THR A 247 5.03 0.53 53.14
C THR A 247 6.29 -0.30 52.95
N PHE A 248 7.47 0.32 52.98
CA PHE A 248 8.76 -0.37 52.81
C PHE A 248 9.22 -1.05 54.11
N LEU A 249 8.94 -0.43 55.26
CA LEU A 249 9.29 -0.96 56.58
C LEU A 249 8.51 -2.23 56.94
N HIS A 250 7.19 -2.21 56.73
CA HIS A 250 6.30 -3.32 57.08
C HIS A 250 6.45 -4.52 56.11
N GLY A 251 6.75 -4.26 54.83
CA GLY A 251 6.89 -5.32 53.82
C GLY A 251 8.11 -6.23 53.98
N LYS A 252 9.08 -5.86 54.84
CA LYS A 252 10.36 -6.58 55.01
C LYS A 252 10.78 -6.77 56.48
N ASN A 253 9.91 -6.51 57.46
CA ASN A 253 10.22 -6.59 58.90
C ASN A 253 11.49 -5.80 59.31
N LEU A 254 11.68 -4.61 58.74
CA LEU A 254 12.88 -3.78 58.98
C LEU A 254 12.69 -2.75 60.11
N GLU A 255 11.55 -2.78 60.79
CA GLU A 255 11.16 -1.83 61.83
C GLU A 255 12.16 -1.79 62.99
N GLU A 256 12.60 -2.96 63.46
CA GLU A 256 13.55 -3.07 64.57
C GLU A 256 14.93 -2.50 64.19
N LYS A 257 15.40 -2.77 62.96
CA LYS A 257 16.67 -2.20 62.44
C LYS A 257 16.58 -0.69 62.24
N ALA A 258 15.42 -0.19 61.79
CA ALA A 258 15.19 1.25 61.65
C ALA A 258 15.11 1.97 63.01
N ALA A 259 14.47 1.35 64.01
CA ALA A 259 14.41 1.86 65.37
C ALA A 259 15.80 1.89 66.04
N ALA A 260 16.59 0.81 65.90
CA ALA A 260 17.96 0.75 66.42
C ALA A 260 18.89 1.79 65.76
N ALA A 261 18.83 1.94 64.44
CA ALA A 261 19.60 2.97 63.73
C ALA A 261 19.19 4.40 64.15
N TRP A 262 17.90 4.61 64.42
CA TRP A 262 17.38 5.88 64.89
C TRP A 262 17.85 6.20 66.32
N GLU A 263 17.86 5.21 67.22
CA GLU A 263 18.31 5.38 68.60
C GLU A 263 19.79 5.79 68.66
N VAL A 264 20.64 5.16 67.84
CA VAL A 264 22.07 5.52 67.72
C VAL A 264 22.25 6.97 67.26
N ASN A 265 21.54 7.40 66.22
CA ASN A 265 21.62 8.76 65.69
C ASN A 265 21.04 9.82 66.65
N SER A 266 20.03 9.45 67.45
CA SER A 266 19.43 10.34 68.45
C SER A 266 20.39 10.66 69.60
N ARG A 267 21.30 9.73 69.92
CA ARG A 267 22.33 9.88 70.97
C ARG A 267 23.55 10.68 70.50
N GLU A 268 23.84 10.73 69.21
CA GLU A 268 24.99 11.45 68.63
C GLU A 268 24.70 12.91 68.23
N GLN A 269 23.50 13.44 68.49
CA GLN A 269 23.25 14.86 68.23
C GLN A 269 24.07 15.74 69.17
N PRO A 270 24.92 16.66 68.67
CA PRO A 270 25.53 17.67 69.53
C PRO A 270 24.42 18.52 70.15
N PRO A 271 24.58 18.98 71.41
CA PRO A 271 23.57 19.77 72.09
C PRO A 271 23.19 20.99 71.24
N PRO A 272 21.92 21.42 71.27
CA PRO A 272 21.50 22.60 70.53
C PRO A 272 22.38 23.78 70.94
N LYS A 273 23.01 24.44 69.96
CA LYS A 273 23.76 25.67 70.21
C LYS A 273 22.84 26.63 70.98
N PRO A 274 23.31 27.26 72.07
CA PRO A 274 22.49 28.23 72.79
C PRO A 274 22.06 29.31 71.80
N ALA A 275 20.77 29.66 71.86
CA ALA A 275 20.23 30.79 71.13
C ALA A 275 21.14 31.99 71.39
N LYS A 276 21.60 32.67 70.33
CA LYS A 276 22.30 33.95 70.46
C LYS A 276 21.36 34.86 71.26
N GLY A 277 21.70 35.09 72.53
CA GLY A 277 21.10 36.13 73.33
C GLY A 277 21.41 37.47 72.68
N ASP A 278 20.38 38.29 72.54
CA ASP A 278 20.52 39.71 72.29
C ASP A 278 21.37 40.31 73.43
N ALA A 279 22.58 40.75 73.08
CA ALA A 279 23.37 41.60 73.94
C ALA A 279 22.82 43.04 73.86
N PRO A 280 22.73 43.77 74.98
CA PRO A 280 22.21 45.14 74.99
C PRO A 280 23.21 46.09 74.34
N ALA A 281 22.69 47.11 73.65
CA ALA A 281 23.46 48.16 73.03
C ALA A 281 24.14 49.05 74.09
N GLU A 282 25.47 49.05 74.10
CA GLU A 282 26.28 50.02 74.82
C GLU A 282 26.40 51.29 73.97
N GLN A 283 25.90 52.41 74.49
CA GLN A 283 26.10 53.75 73.96
C GLN A 283 27.57 54.16 74.18
N GLN A 284 28.29 54.49 73.11
CA GLN A 284 29.52 55.27 73.19
C GLN A 284 29.15 56.76 73.07
N GLU A 285 29.43 57.52 74.13
CA GLU A 285 29.69 58.96 74.04
C GLU A 285 31.02 59.18 73.31
N GLY A 286 31.04 60.16 72.41
CA GLY A 286 32.20 60.58 71.62
C GLY A 286 31.78 61.37 70.39
#